data_AF-A0A846DN18-F1
#
_entry.id   AF-A0A846DN18-F1
#
_cell.length_a   1.000
_cell.length_b   1.000
_cell.length_c   1.000
_cell.angle_alpha   90.00
_cell.angle_beta   90.00
_cell.angle_gamma   90.00
#
_symmetry.space_group_name_H-M   'P 1'
#
loop_
_entity.id
_entity.type
_entity.pdbx_description
1 polymer ?
#
loop_
_entity_poly.entity_id
_entity_poly.type
_entity_poly.pdbx_seq_one_letter_code
_entity_poly.pdbx_strand_id
1 'polypeptide(L)'
;MRISHKHKFVFLSKPKCASTSIRKALDPYTDISSTDKKRHYHHHVPASVLKQHFDRMGWNWNSYFKFISIRNPWDMLVSLYFYAKPDHRGIYWWETARAIRVSEDIIEKY
;
A
#
# COMPACT_ATOMS: atom_id res chain seq x y z
N MET A 1 5.40 0.06 -0.81
CA MET A 1 6.83 -0.32 -0.73
C MET A 1 7.67 0.48 -1.72
N ARG A 2 8.99 0.51 -1.53
CA ARG A 2 9.99 1.01 -2.50
C ARG A 2 11.20 0.08 -2.46
N ILE A 3 11.82 -0.21 -3.61
CA ILE A 3 13.10 -0.92 -3.69
C ILE A 3 14.06 -0.07 -4.50
N SER A 4 15.28 0.09 -3.99
CA SER A 4 16.40 0.66 -4.73
C SER A 4 17.53 -0.35 -4.79
N HIS A 5 17.80 -0.86 -5.99
CA HIS A 5 18.99 -1.63 -6.33
C HIS A 5 20.25 -0.77 -6.35
N LYS A 6 20.14 0.51 -6.74
CA LYS A 6 21.25 1.48 -6.74
C LYS A 6 21.76 1.77 -5.32
N HIS A 7 20.84 2.12 -4.42
CA HIS A 7 21.17 2.48 -3.04
C HIS A 7 21.05 1.31 -2.05
N LYS A 8 20.71 0.11 -2.53
CA LYS A 8 20.54 -1.12 -1.74
C LYS A 8 19.61 -0.95 -0.54
N PHE A 9 18.39 -0.44 -0.78
CA PHE A 9 17.36 -0.40 0.26
C PHE A 9 16.02 -1.02 -0.15
N VAL A 10 15.27 -1.46 0.84
CA VAL A 10 13.87 -1.88 0.73
C VAL A 10 13.06 -1.19 1.82
N PHE A 11 12.10 -0.35 1.39
CA PHE A 11 11.09 0.20 2.28
C PHE A 11 9.82 -0.65 2.22
N LEU A 12 9.49 -1.29 3.34
CA LEU A 12 8.23 -1.99 3.53
C LEU A 12 7.17 -0.99 4.00
N SER A 13 5.99 -0.97 3.36
CA SER A 13 4.95 -0.02 3.74
C SER A 13 3.90 -0.70 4.62
N LYS A 14 3.83 -0.32 5.89
CA LYS A 14 2.70 -0.68 6.76
C LYS A 14 1.51 0.28 6.51
N PRO A 15 0.26 -0.22 6.45
CA PRO A 15 -0.91 0.66 6.45
C PRO A 15 -0.92 1.56 7.68
N LYS A 16 -1.35 2.82 7.50
CA LYS A 16 -1.61 3.79 8.59
C LYS A 16 -0.38 4.21 9.43
N CYS A 17 0.84 3.91 8.96
CA CYS A 17 2.10 4.34 9.57
C CYS A 17 2.86 5.35 8.71
N ALA A 18 2.17 6.38 8.16
CA ALA A 18 2.76 7.42 7.31
C ALA A 18 3.51 6.90 6.05
N SER A 19 3.20 5.68 5.59
CA SER A 19 3.92 5.07 4.48
C SER A 19 3.69 5.75 3.13
N THR A 20 2.63 6.56 2.98
CA THR A 20 2.43 7.40 1.79
C THR A 20 3.47 8.51 1.71
N SER A 21 3.76 9.19 2.82
CA SER A 21 4.73 10.28 2.87
C SER A 21 6.16 9.77 2.61
N ILE A 22 6.53 8.65 3.25
CA ILE A 22 7.86 8.04 3.03
C ILE A 22 8.02 7.59 1.58
N ARG A 23 6.99 7.00 0.96
CA ARG A 23 7.04 6.65 -0.47
C ARG A 23 7.33 7.86 -1.34
N LYS A 24 6.59 8.96 -1.16
CA LYS A 24 6.79 10.20 -1.91
C LYS A 24 8.22 10.74 -1.76
N ALA A 25 8.75 10.73 -0.53
CA ALA A 25 10.12 11.17 -0.27
C ALA A 25 11.19 10.28 -0.93
N LEU A 26 10.92 8.98 -1.08
CA LEU A 26 11.85 8.01 -1.66
C LEU A 26 11.69 7.82 -3.18
N ASP A 27 10.64 8.39 -3.79
CA ASP A 27 10.35 8.23 -5.23
C ASP A 27 11.56 8.56 -6.12
N PRO A 28 12.34 9.64 -5.89
CA PRO A 28 13.51 9.97 -6.71
C PRO A 28 14.65 8.94 -6.67
N TYR A 29 14.68 8.07 -5.67
CA TYR A 29 15.78 7.11 -5.43
C TYR A 29 15.36 5.65 -5.71
N THR A 30 14.15 5.45 -6.21
CA THR A 30 13.53 4.13 -6.31
C THR A 30 13.64 3.56 -7.72
N ASP A 31 14.10 2.32 -7.82
CA ASP A 31 14.09 1.55 -9.07
C ASP A 31 12.75 0.83 -9.28
N ILE A 32 12.15 0.30 -8.19
CA ILE A 32 10.88 -0.43 -8.23
C ILE A 32 9.88 0.19 -7.26
N SER A 33 8.78 0.71 -7.81
CA SER A 33 7.65 1.24 -7.07
C SER A 33 6.55 0.18 -6.89
N SER A 34 5.79 0.33 -5.82
CA SER A 34 4.61 -0.51 -5.55
C SER A 34 3.50 -0.32 -6.58
N THR A 35 2.78 -1.40 -6.90
CA THR A 35 1.62 -1.40 -7.81
C THR A 35 0.51 -2.33 -7.31
N ASP A 36 -0.74 -1.98 -7.59
CA ASP A 36 -1.91 -2.83 -7.26
C ASP A 36 -2.04 -4.05 -8.18
N LYS A 37 -1.41 -4.04 -9.37
CA LYS A 37 -1.54 -5.11 -10.37
C LYS A 37 -0.70 -6.36 -10.06
N LYS A 38 0.41 -6.21 -9.34
CA LYS A 38 1.37 -7.29 -9.09
C LYS A 38 1.44 -7.62 -7.60
N ARG A 39 1.06 -8.85 -7.22
CA ARG A 39 1.05 -9.31 -5.83
C ARG A 39 2.38 -9.10 -5.10
N HIS A 40 3.51 -9.38 -5.75
CA HIS A 40 4.86 -9.24 -5.16
C HIS A 40 5.29 -7.78 -4.91
N TYR A 41 4.68 -6.82 -5.60
CA TYR A 41 4.96 -5.38 -5.45
C TYR A 41 3.76 -4.61 -4.89
N HIS A 42 2.80 -5.30 -4.27
CA HIS A 42 1.68 -4.62 -3.64
C HIS A 42 2.17 -3.65 -2.57
N HIS A 43 1.44 -2.54 -2.37
CA HIS A 43 1.83 -1.48 -1.45
C HIS A 43 2.20 -2.02 -0.06
N HIS A 44 1.38 -2.95 0.44
CA HIS A 44 1.46 -3.54 1.77
C HIS A 44 1.90 -5.01 1.76
N VAL A 45 2.74 -5.39 0.78
CA VAL A 45 3.26 -6.76 0.70
C VAL A 45 4.05 -7.14 1.97
N PRO A 46 3.84 -8.34 2.54
CA PRO A 46 4.65 -8.83 3.66
C PRO A 46 6.12 -9.00 3.28
N ALA A 47 7.02 -8.82 4.26
CA ALA A 47 8.46 -9.00 4.06
C ALA A 47 8.82 -10.41 3.58
N SER A 48 8.12 -11.44 4.07
CA SER A 48 8.33 -12.84 3.69
C SER A 48 8.06 -13.09 2.20
N VAL A 49 6.95 -12.56 1.69
CA VAL A 49 6.59 -12.64 0.26
C VAL A 49 7.63 -11.92 -0.59
N LEU A 50 8.09 -10.76 -0.12
CA LEU A 50 9.11 -10.01 -0.85
C LEU A 50 10.47 -10.71 -0.84
N LYS A 51 10.86 -11.32 0.29
CA LYS A 51 12.08 -12.13 0.37
C LYS A 51 12.03 -13.30 -0.61
N GLN A 52 10.92 -14.05 -0.65
CA GLN A 52 10.75 -15.14 -1.62
C GLN A 52 10.86 -14.62 -3.06
N HIS A 53 10.33 -13.44 -3.33
CA HIS A 53 10.46 -12.81 -4.63
C HIS A 53 11.92 -12.43 -4.95
N PHE A 54 12.67 -11.90 -4.00
CA PHE A 54 14.11 -11.66 -4.15
C PHE A 54 14.88 -12.94 -4.46
N ASP A 55 14.60 -14.02 -3.73
CA ASP A 55 15.22 -15.33 -3.94
C ASP A 55 14.93 -15.85 -5.37
N ARG A 56 13.69 -15.71 -5.86
CA ARG A 56 13.31 -16.07 -7.24
C ARG A 56 13.99 -15.22 -8.31
N MET A 57 14.26 -13.95 -8.02
CA MET A 57 14.92 -13.03 -8.95
C MET A 57 16.45 -13.12 -8.90
N GLY A 58 17.02 -13.98 -8.03
CA GLY A 58 18.47 -14.08 -7.82
C GLY A 58 19.07 -12.86 -7.11
N TRP A 59 18.26 -12.07 -6.41
CA TRP A 59 18.75 -10.90 -5.66
C TRP A 59 19.07 -11.27 -4.22
N ASN A 60 20.28 -10.91 -3.76
CA ASN A 60 20.67 -11.15 -2.37
C ASN A 60 19.88 -10.23 -1.42
N TRP A 61 18.84 -10.75 -0.76
CA TRP A 61 18.03 -10.01 0.23
C TRP A 61 18.86 -9.40 1.37
N ASN A 62 19.95 -10.06 1.79
CA ASN A 62 20.76 -9.64 2.92
C ASN A 62 21.68 -8.46 2.61
N SER A 63 21.94 -8.17 1.32
CA SER A 63 22.76 -7.01 0.93
C SER A 63 22.00 -5.68 0.93
N TYR A 64 20.68 -5.70 1.21
CA TYR A 64 19.85 -4.50 1.27
C TYR A 64 19.65 -4.07 2.72
N PHE A 65 19.60 -2.77 2.96
CA PHE A 65 19.03 -2.19 4.18
C PHE A 65 17.50 -2.22 4.10
N LYS A 66 16.83 -2.81 5.10
CA LYS A 66 15.37 -2.96 5.12
C LYS A 66 14.79 -2.20 6.29
N PHE A 67 13.79 -1.38 6.04
CA PHE A 67 13.15 -0.58 7.07
C PHE A 67 11.66 -0.43 6.84
N ILE A 68 10.96 -0.10 7.92
CA ILE A 68 9.52 0.10 7.98
C ILE A 68 9.23 1.16 9.04
N SER A 69 8.19 1.96 8.81
CA SER A 69 7.66 2.84 9.83
C SER A 69 6.60 2.12 10.66
N ILE A 70 6.67 2.29 11.97
CA ILE A 70 5.67 1.83 12.92
C ILE A 70 4.99 3.03 13.58
N ARG A 71 3.85 2.79 14.21
CA ARG A 71 3.07 3.78 14.96
C ARG A 71 2.58 3.12 16.25
N ASN A 72 2.29 3.91 17.28
CA ASN A 72 1.55 3.42 18.44
C ASN A 72 0.33 2.59 17.98
N PRO A 73 0.10 1.38 18.52
CA PRO A 73 -0.97 0.50 18.06
C PRO A 73 -2.37 1.12 18.16
N TRP A 74 -2.64 1.89 19.23
CA TRP A 74 -3.93 2.55 19.44
C TRP A 74 -4.18 3.66 18.43
N ASP A 75 -3.17 4.49 18.18
CA ASP A 75 -3.28 5.54 17.16
C ASP A 75 -3.41 4.96 15.75
N MET A 76 -2.77 3.82 15.48
CA MET A 76 -2.93 3.10 14.22
C MET A 76 -4.38 2.62 14.05
N LEU A 77 -4.99 2.08 15.11
CA LEU A 77 -6.38 1.62 15.10
C LEU A 77 -7.35 2.79 14.90
N VAL A 78 -7.18 3.90 15.63
CA VAL A 78 -7.99 5.11 15.46
C VAL A 78 -7.88 5.65 14.04
N SER A 79 -6.66 5.70 13.49
CA SER A 79 -6.44 6.13 12.11
C SER A 79 -7.08 5.20 11.09
N LEU A 80 -7.08 3.90 11.35
CA LEU A 80 -7.76 2.91 10.51
C LEU A 80 -9.28 3.09 10.58
N TYR A 81 -9.84 3.27 11.78
CA TYR A 81 -11.27 3.51 11.99
C TYR A 81 -11.76 4.71 11.18
N PHE A 82 -11.13 5.88 11.33
CA PHE A 82 -11.56 7.07 10.59
C PHE A 82 -11.33 6.96 9.08
N TYR A 83 -10.32 6.20 8.65
CA TYR A 83 -10.08 5.94 7.23
C TYR A 83 -11.09 4.98 6.62
N ALA A 84 -11.53 3.99 7.38
CA ALA A 84 -12.52 3.01 6.95
C ALA A 84 -13.94 3.40 7.36
N LYS A 85 -14.17 4.60 7.89
CA LYS A 85 -15.49 5.01 8.35
C LYS A 85 -16.41 5.15 7.13
N PRO A 86 -17.52 4.39 7.05
CA PRO A 86 -18.48 4.55 5.98
C PRO A 86 -19.20 5.90 6.10
N ASP A 87 -19.78 6.36 5.00
CA ASP A 87 -20.67 7.52 5.01
C ASP A 87 -21.99 7.20 5.77
N HIS A 88 -22.89 8.19 5.86
CA HIS A 88 -24.18 8.05 6.54
C HIS A 88 -25.10 6.97 5.93
N ARG A 89 -24.79 6.48 4.73
CA ARG A 89 -25.53 5.41 4.02
C ARG A 89 -24.87 4.04 4.20
N GLY A 90 -23.79 3.96 4.96
CA GLY A 90 -23.02 2.72 5.13
C GLY A 90 -22.07 2.42 3.96
N ILE A 91 -21.86 3.36 3.03
CA ILE A 91 -20.99 3.14 1.86
C ILE A 91 -19.56 3.56 2.20
N TYR A 92 -18.59 2.68 1.97
CA TYR A 92 -17.18 2.99 2.13
C TYR A 92 -16.66 3.84 0.96
N TRP A 93 -15.69 4.73 1.21
CA TRP A 93 -15.22 5.66 0.18
C TRP A 93 -14.56 4.98 -1.04
N TRP A 94 -14.02 3.77 -0.89
CA TRP A 94 -13.50 2.98 -2.02
C TRP A 94 -14.60 2.28 -2.83
N GLU A 95 -15.84 2.28 -2.34
CA GLU A 95 -17.02 1.75 -3.03
C GLU A 95 -17.89 2.85 -3.64
N THR A 96 -17.68 4.11 -3.26
CA THR A 96 -18.51 5.24 -3.68
C THR A 96 -18.67 5.33 -5.21
N ALA A 97 -17.60 5.17 -5.98
CA ALA A 97 -17.68 5.19 -7.45
C ALA A 97 -18.54 4.04 -8.02
N ARG A 98 -18.60 2.91 -7.31
CA ARG A 98 -19.40 1.74 -7.70
C ARG A 98 -20.87 1.94 -7.33
N ALA A 99 -21.13 2.52 -6.15
CA ALA A 99 -22.47 2.86 -5.69
C ALA A 99 -23.14 3.93 -6.57
N ILE A 100 -22.40 4.96 -7.01
CA ILE A 100 -22.91 6.00 -7.91
C ILE A 100 -23.31 5.41 -9.27
N ARG A 101 -22.47 4.56 -9.86
CA ARG A 101 -22.79 3.91 -11.15
C ARG A 101 -24.07 3.07 -11.08
N VAL A 102 -24.23 2.28 -10.02
CA VAL A 102 -25.46 1.47 -9.84
C VAL A 102 -26.70 2.37 -9.72
N SER A 103 -26.61 3.52 -9.07
CA SER A 103 -27.74 4.45 -9.00
C SER A 103 -28.07 5.12 -10.34
N GLU A 104 -27.07 5.49 -11.14
CA GLU A 104 -27.27 6.04 -12.49
C GLU A 104 -27.90 4.99 -13.43
N ASP A 105 -27.40 3.76 -13.41
CA ASP A 105 -27.92 2.63 -14.19
C ASP A 105 -29.39 2.29 -13.85
N ILE A 106 -29.83 2.57 -12.61
CA ILE A 106 -31.22 2.38 -12.18
C ILE A 106 -32.11 3.55 -12.65
N ILE A 107 -31.59 4.77 -12.68
CA ILE A 107 -32.35 5.95 -13.13
C ILE A 107 -32.57 5.95 -14.65
N GLU A 108 -31.59 5.51 -15.45
CA GLU A 108 -31.76 5.42 -16.91
C GLU A 108 -32.70 4.29 -17.37
N LYS A 109 -33.05 3.36 -16.49
CA LYS A 109 -33.88 2.19 -16.81
C LYS A 109 -35.38 2.42 -16.60
N TYR A 110 -35.77 3.62 -16.16
CA TYR A 110 -37.16 4.06 -15.94
C TYR A 110 -37.39 5.44 -16.57
#